data_AF-A0A0F9ACX3-F1
#
_entry.id   AF-A0A0F9ACX3-F1
#
_cell.length_a   1.000
_cell.length_b   1.000
_cell.length_c   1.000
_cell.angle_alpha   90.00
_cell.angle_beta   90.00
_cell.angle_gamma   90.00
#
_symmetry.space_group_name_H-M   'P 1'
#
loop_
_entity.id
_entity.type
_entity.pdbx_description
1 polymer ?
#
loop_
_entity_poly.entity_id
_entity_poly.type
_entity_poly.pdbx_seq_one_letter_code
_entity_poly.pdbx_strand_id
1 'polypeptide(L)'
;MPTIKRDHIKLKRNSICPCEENEKRDKPKKYKRCCLRKMQDQEQQAYMLIHHNERIGKEKKIVADAIQHDIDHPIILPDNEISVPDSGESNIILP
;
A
#
# COMPACT_ATOMS: atom_id res chain seq x y z
N MET A 1 -11.15 -9.05 7.85
CA MET A 1 -10.81 -7.60 8.00
C MET A 1 -10.19 -7.42 9.37
N PRO A 2 -8.99 -6.82 9.51
CA PRO A 2 -8.47 -6.49 10.83
C PRO A 2 -9.31 -5.35 11.39
N THR A 3 -10.10 -5.65 12.41
CA THR A 3 -10.88 -4.66 13.16
C THR A 3 -9.88 -3.83 13.93
N ILE A 4 -9.52 -2.66 13.41
CA ILE A 4 -8.67 -1.70 14.11
C ILE A 4 -9.39 -1.37 15.42
N LYS A 5 -8.94 -1.98 16.51
CA LYS A 5 -9.42 -1.66 17.85
C LYS A 5 -9.08 -0.18 18.06
N ARG A 6 -10.03 0.59 18.60
CA ARG A 6 -9.93 2.03 18.86
C ARG A 6 -8.93 2.31 20.00
N ASP A 7 -7.70 1.86 19.85
CA ASP A 7 -6.59 2.07 20.78
C ASP A 7 -5.89 3.40 20.50
N HIS A 8 -6.40 4.17 19.52
CA HIS A 8 -5.90 5.49 19.16
C HIS A 8 -6.24 6.41 20.33
N ILE A 9 -5.21 7.06 20.87
CA ILE A 9 -5.24 7.93 22.05
C ILE A 9 -6.56 8.69 22.08
N LYS A 10 -7.41 8.38 23.06
CA LYS A 10 -8.71 9.03 23.22
C LYS A 10 -8.45 10.50 23.56
N LEU A 11 -8.39 11.37 22.55
CA LEU A 11 -8.38 12.81 22.77
C LEU A 11 -9.58 13.13 23.67
N LYS A 12 -9.28 13.58 24.90
CA LYS A 12 -10.31 13.87 25.89
C LYS A 12 -11.20 14.98 25.34
N ARG A 13 -12.51 14.90 25.57
CA ARG A 13 -13.52 15.88 25.09
C ARG A 13 -13.19 17.35 25.44
N ASN A 14 -12.34 17.57 26.44
CA ASN A 14 -11.94 18.89 26.92
C ASN A 14 -10.48 19.24 26.58
N SER A 15 -9.89 18.56 25.61
CA SER A 15 -8.53 18.85 25.13
C SER A 15 -8.45 20.27 24.56
N ILE A 16 -7.33 20.93 24.87
CA ILE A 16 -6.99 22.26 24.38
C ILE A 16 -6.51 22.13 22.94
N CYS A 17 -6.97 23.02 22.06
CA CYS A 17 -6.46 23.10 20.71
C CYS A 17 -5.01 23.62 20.74
N PRO A 18 -4.02 22.96 20.14
CA PRO A 18 -2.62 23.37 20.14
C PRO A 18 -2.35 24.47 19.10
N CYS A 19 -3.31 25.37 18.85
CA CYS A 19 -3.10 26.47 17.91
C CYS A 19 -2.33 27.61 18.60
N GLU A 20 -1.43 28.29 17.89
CA GLU A 20 -0.64 29.41 18.41
C GLU A 20 -1.51 30.52 19.04
N GLU A 21 -2.74 30.71 18.55
CA GLU A 21 -3.71 31.63 19.15
C GLU A 21 -3.99 31.35 20.63
N ASN A 22 -3.85 30.11 21.10
CA ASN A 22 -4.13 29.75 22.49
C ASN A 22 -2.99 30.12 23.45
N GLU A 23 -1.76 30.32 22.96
CA GLU A 23 -0.63 30.71 23.82
C GLU A 23 -0.76 32.14 24.35
N LYS A 24 -1.47 32.99 23.60
CA LYS A 24 -1.69 34.42 23.91
C LYS A 24 -3.00 34.67 24.67
N ARG A 25 -3.73 33.62 25.06
CA ARG A 25 -5.07 33.73 25.68
C ARG A 25 -5.03 33.32 27.15
N ASP A 26 -5.58 34.17 28.01
CA ASP A 26 -5.83 33.82 29.42
C ASP A 26 -6.73 32.58 29.59
N LYS A 27 -7.62 32.33 28.61
CA LYS A 27 -8.48 31.15 28.56
C LYS A 27 -8.31 30.39 27.23
N PRO A 28 -7.71 29.18 27.24
CA PRO A 28 -7.45 28.42 26.03
C PRO A 28 -8.74 27.92 25.38
N LYS A 29 -8.82 27.98 24.04
CA LYS A 29 -9.91 27.37 23.27
C LYS A 29 -9.77 25.85 23.33
N LYS A 30 -10.83 25.19 23.79
CA LYS A 30 -10.98 23.74 23.70
C LYS A 30 -11.51 23.34 22.34
N TYR A 31 -11.19 22.13 21.89
CA TYR A 31 -11.75 21.62 20.64
C TYR A 31 -13.26 21.44 20.74
N LYS A 32 -13.98 21.82 19.67
CA LYS A 32 -15.37 21.41 19.49
C LYS A 32 -15.41 19.89 19.22
N ARG A 33 -16.49 19.24 19.66
CA ARG A 33 -16.68 17.78 19.48
C ARG A 33 -16.62 17.34 18.01
N CYS A 34 -17.09 18.17 17.08
CA CYS A 34 -17.00 17.91 15.64
C CYS A 34 -15.55 17.92 15.13
N CYS A 35 -14.70 18.81 15.65
CA CYS A 35 -13.28 18.87 15.29
C CYS A 35 -12.53 17.62 15.79
N LEU A 36 -12.79 17.21 17.03
CA LEU A 36 -12.19 15.99 17.59
C LEU A 36 -12.54 14.75 16.77
N ARG A 37 -13.81 14.65 16.35
CA ARG A 37 -14.27 13.53 15.51
C ARG A 37 -13.55 13.53 14.15
N LYS A 38 -13.46 14.68 13.50
CA LYS A 38 -12.72 14.80 12.22
C LYS A 38 -11.26 14.38 12.34
N MET A 39 -10.55 14.79 13.40
CA MET A 39 -9.17 14.38 13.60
C MET A 39 -9.04 12.87 13.80
N GLN A 40 -9.93 12.26 14.60
CA GLN A 40 -9.95 10.80 14.78
C GLN A 40 -10.21 10.06 13.46
N ASP A 41 -11.15 10.54 12.65
CA ASP A 41 -11.45 9.93 11.36
C ASP A 41 -10.23 10.02 10.41
N GLN A 42 -9.53 11.16 10.41
CA GLN A 42 -8.30 11.35 9.63
C GLN A 42 -7.15 10.45 10.10
N GLU A 43 -6.92 10.35 11.41
CA GLU A 43 -5.90 9.47 11.99
C GLU A 43 -6.17 8.00 11.63
N GLN A 44 -7.44 7.57 11.73
CA GLN A 44 -7.83 6.22 11.37
C GLN A 44 -7.61 5.95 9.87
N GLN A 45 -7.93 6.92 9.01
CA GLN A 45 -7.69 6.81 7.56
C GLN A 45 -6.19 6.71 7.24
N ALA A 46 -5.36 7.54 7.87
CA ALA A 46 -3.91 7.50 7.71
C ALA A 46 -3.33 6.15 8.15
N TYR A 47 -3.78 5.62 9.29
CA TYR A 47 -3.35 4.31 9.78
C TYR A 47 -3.72 3.18 8.81
N MET A 48 -4.94 3.19 8.27
CA MET A 48 -5.37 2.21 7.26
C MET A 48 -4.49 2.27 6.01
N LEU A 49 -4.14 3.48 5.55
CA LEU A 49 -3.28 3.66 4.39
C LEU A 49 -1.87 3.13 4.63
N ILE A 50 -1.27 3.42 5.79
CA ILE A 50 0.06 2.92 6.18
C ILE A 50 0.07 1.39 6.15
N HIS A 51 -0.89 0.74 6.81
CA HIS A 51 -0.96 -0.72 6.85
C HIS A 51 -1.22 -1.32 5.45
N HIS A 52 -1.96 -0.63 4.58
CA HIS A 52 -2.14 -1.09 3.21
C HIS A 52 -0.82 -1.01 2.41
N ASN A 53 -0.08 0.09 2.53
CA ASN A 53 1.21 0.27 1.88
C ASN A 53 2.25 -0.75 2.38
N GLU A 54 2.27 -1.06 3.67
CA GLU A 54 3.13 -2.11 4.23
C GLU A 54 2.82 -3.49 3.65
N ARG A 55 1.52 -3.80 3.45
CA ARG A 55 1.12 -5.06 2.79
C ARG A 55 1.60 -5.13 1.36
N ILE A 56 1.39 -4.06 0.59
CA ILE A 56 1.89 -3.97 -0.80
C ILE A 56 3.42 -4.13 -0.83
N GLY A 57 4.15 -3.49 0.09
CA GLY A 57 5.60 -3.59 0.19
C GLY A 57 6.08 -5.03 0.42
N LYS A 58 5.40 -5.79 1.28
CA LYS A 58 5.70 -7.20 1.52
C LYS A 58 5.43 -8.06 0.29
N GLU A 59 4.28 -7.86 -0.37
CA GLU A 59 3.94 -8.60 -1.59
C GLU A 59 4.91 -8.32 -2.73
N LYS A 60 5.32 -7.06 -2.91
CA LYS A 60 6.36 -6.69 -3.89
C LYS A 60 7.68 -7.41 -3.63
N LYS A 61 8.08 -7.55 -2.37
CA LYS A 61 9.31 -8.29 -2.02
C LYS A 61 9.20 -9.77 -2.41
N ILE A 62 8.08 -10.42 -2.11
CA ILE A 62 7.85 -11.82 -2.49
C ILE A 62 7.95 -12.02 -4.01
N VAL A 63 7.33 -11.12 -4.79
CA VAL A 63 7.39 -11.17 -6.26
C VAL A 63 8.82 -10.94 -6.76
N ALA A 64 9.54 -9.98 -6.19
CA ALA A 64 10.94 -9.73 -6.56
C ALA A 64 11.83 -10.94 -6.24
N ASP A 65 11.66 -11.57 -5.09
CA ASP A 65 12.40 -12.77 -4.69
C ASP A 65 12.11 -13.95 -5.64
N ALA A 66 10.86 -14.10 -6.09
CA ALA A 66 10.47 -15.12 -7.08
C ALA A 66 11.10 -14.87 -8.47
N ILE A 67 11.08 -13.62 -8.94
CA ILE A 67 11.73 -13.24 -10.20
C ILE A 67 13.24 -13.52 -10.13
N GLN A 68 13.89 -13.16 -9.02
CA GLN A 68 15.31 -13.41 -8.83
C GLN A 68 15.61 -14.92 -8.85
N HIS A 69 14.79 -15.73 -8.18
CA HIS A 69 14.92 -17.18 -8.21
C HIS A 69 14.85 -17.75 -9.64
N ASP A 70 13.93 -17.27 -10.46
CA ASP A 70 13.76 -17.73 -11.85
C ASP A 70 14.92 -17.28 -12.76
N ILE A 71 15.54 -16.13 -12.47
CA ILE A 71 16.78 -15.68 -13.14
C ILE A 71 17.97 -16.55 -12.75
N ASP A 72 18.12 -16.86 -11.46
CA ASP A 72 19.24 -17.64 -10.93
C ASP A 72 19.17 -19.12 -11.34
N HIS A 73 17.96 -19.64 -11.55
CA HIS A 73 17.70 -21.02 -11.98
C HIS A 73 16.84 -21.04 -13.26
N PRO A 74 17.41 -20.66 -14.42
CA PRO A 74 16.66 -20.60 -15.66
C PRO A 74 16.15 -22.00 -16.02
N ILE A 75 14.87 -22.09 -16.38
CA ILE A 75 14.31 -23.32 -16.95
C ILE A 75 14.93 -23.50 -18.33
N ILE A 76 15.95 -24.35 -18.41
CA ILE A 76 16.50 -24.80 -19.68
C ILE A 76 15.52 -25.83 -20.22
N LEU A 77 14.66 -25.41 -21.14
CA LEU A 77 13.89 -26.34 -21.94
C LEU A 77 14.88 -27.14 -22.79
N PRO A 78 14.78 -28.48 -22.84
CA PRO A 78 15.60 -29.23 -23.76
C PRO A 78 15.34 -28.71 -25.17
N ASP A 79 16.41 -28.56 -25.95
CA ASP A 79 16.37 -28.32 -27.39
C ASP A 79 15.77 -29.56 -28.08
N ASN A 80 14.48 -29.79 -27.87
CA ASN A 80 13.72 -30.62 -28.76
C ASN A 80 13.69 -29.80 -30.04
N GLU A 81 14.52 -30.21 -31.00
CA GLU A 81 14.46 -29.76 -32.38
C GLU A 81 12.98 -29.57 -32.74
N ILE A 82 12.56 -28.31 -32.89
CA ILE A 82 11.26 -28.01 -33.46
C ILE A 82 11.44 -28.35 -34.94
N SER A 83 11.38 -29.65 -35.25
CA SER A 83 11.24 -30.13 -36.61
C SER A 83 9.84 -29.71 -37.04
N VAL A 84 9.76 -28.51 -37.62
CA VAL A 84 8.60 -28.08 -38.38
C VAL A 84 8.40 -29.16 -39.45
N PRO A 85 7.29 -29.92 -39.44
CA PRO A 85 7.04 -30.86 -40.52
C PRO A 85 6.95 -30.05 -41.81
N ASP A 86 7.85 -30.34 -42.73
CA ASP A 86 7.92 -29.74 -44.06
C ASP A 86 6.70 -30.22 -44.85
N SER A 87 5.55 -29.57 -44.63
CA SER A 87 4.33 -29.81 -45.39
C SER A 87 3.81 -28.49 -45.92
N GLY A 88 4.36 -28.09 -47.07
CA GLY A 88 3.61 -27.49 -48.18
C GLY A 88 3.01 -26.10 -47.94
N GLU A 89 3.62 -25.12 -48.60
CA GLU A 89 3.02 -23.88 -49.09
C GLU A 89 2.44 -22.91 -48.06
N SER A 90 3.23 -21.89 -47.71
CA SER A 90 2.73 -20.56 -47.37
C SER A 90 3.85 -19.54 -47.59
N ASN A 91 3.87 -18.92 -48.77
CA ASN A 91 4.67 -17.72 -49.02
C ASN A 91 4.19 -16.58 -48.10
N ILE A 92 4.82 -16.39 -46.95
CA ILE A 92 4.64 -15.19 -46.15
C ILE A 92 5.70 -14.19 -46.61
N ILE A 93 5.27 -13.23 -47.44
CA ILE A 93 6.04 -12.02 -47.74
C ILE A 93 5.83 -11.06 -46.56
N LEU A 94 6.90 -10.71 -45.85
CA LEU A 94 6.92 -9.65 -44.83
C LEU A 94 7.40 -8.34 -45.48
N PRO A 95 6.78 -7.18 -45.17
CA PRO A 95 7.19 -5.87 -45.69
C PRO A 95 8.49 -5.36 -45.09
#